data_AF-A0A953WRA2-F1
#
_entry.id   AF-A0A953WRA2-F1
#
_cell.length_a   1.000
_cell.length_b   1.000
_cell.length_c   1.000
_cell.angle_alpha   90.00
_cell.angle_beta   90.00
_cell.angle_gamma   90.00
#
_symmetry.space_group_name_H-M   'P 1'
#
loop_
_entity.id
_entity.type
_entity.pdbx_description
1 polymer ?
#
loop_
_entity_poly.entity_id
_entity_poly.type
_entity_poly.pdbx_seq_one_letter_code
_entity_poly.pdbx_strand_id
1 'polypeptide(L)'
;YDAGRPDVMFVIQRVLESSGKLTLLDQNRVIAPNPYFRLFSTTNTVGLGDTTGLYHGTQQLNQGQMDRWNIVTTLNYLEHDAEVEIVKSKATGVDDDTLAKMVTLADLTRNAFMSGDLSTVMSPRTVITWAENFAIFGDLGHAFRMTFLNKCDELERPLVAEMYQRCFGVDLPESALMVRVA
;
A
#
# COMPACT_ATOMS: atom_id res chain seq x y z
N TYR A 1 0.21 12.91 4.37
CA TYR A 1 0.57 14.35 4.38
C TYR A 1 -0.46 15.08 3.53
N ASP A 2 -0.57 14.66 2.27
CA ASP A 2 -1.70 14.81 1.35
C ASP A 2 -3.11 14.58 1.94
N ALA A 3 -3.33 13.68 2.90
CA ALA A 3 -4.65 13.51 3.54
C ALA A 3 -4.94 14.54 4.69
N GLY A 4 -3.99 15.41 5.00
CA GLY A 4 -4.11 16.41 6.06
C GLY A 4 -5.09 17.52 5.69
N ARG A 5 -5.88 18.00 6.66
CA ARG A 5 -6.75 19.15 6.42
C ARG A 5 -5.91 20.41 6.13
N PRO A 6 -6.30 21.25 5.14
CA PRO A 6 -5.49 22.39 4.72
C PRO A 6 -5.14 23.38 5.85
N ASP A 7 -6.08 23.64 6.76
CA ASP A 7 -5.91 24.50 7.93
C ASP A 7 -4.83 23.97 8.89
N VAL A 8 -4.82 22.67 9.15
CA VAL A 8 -3.79 22.01 9.97
C VAL A 8 -2.43 22.03 9.26
N MET A 9 -2.42 21.76 7.95
CA MET A 9 -1.19 21.77 7.17
C MET A 9 -0.54 23.16 7.14
N PHE A 10 -1.35 24.22 7.08
CA PHE A 10 -0.87 25.61 7.15
C PHE A 10 -0.13 25.93 8.45
N VAL A 11 -0.59 25.43 9.59
CA VAL A 11 0.08 25.64 10.89
C VAL A 11 1.46 24.98 10.90
N ILE A 12 1.57 23.77 10.34
CA ILE A 12 2.81 23.00 10.32
C ILE A 12 3.85 23.60 9.35
N GLN A 13 3.42 24.31 8.30
CA GLN A 13 4.33 24.96 7.34
C GLN A 13 5.36 25.85 8.02
N ARG A 14 4.97 26.59 9.08
CA ARG A 14 5.90 27.46 9.81
C ARG A 14 7.00 26.71 10.54
N VAL A 15 6.76 25.46 10.94
CA VAL A 15 7.76 24.59 11.59
C VAL A 15 8.72 23.99 10.56
N LEU A 16 8.28 23.87 9.29
CA LEU A 16 9.09 23.37 8.18
C LEU A 16 10.02 24.44 7.57
N GLU A 17 9.86 25.72 7.92
CA GLU A 17 10.76 26.80 7.45
C GLU A 17 12.13 26.78 8.14
N SER A 18 13.15 27.33 7.48
CA SER A 18 14.44 27.60 8.09
C SER A 18 14.26 28.52 9.31
N SER A 19 14.67 28.06 10.50
CA SER A 19 14.42 28.72 11.79
C SER A 19 12.95 28.84 12.20
N GLY A 20 12.09 27.98 11.64
CA GLY A 20 10.67 27.89 11.94
C GLY A 20 10.35 27.77 13.42
N LYS A 21 9.35 28.51 13.89
CA LYS A 21 8.82 28.43 15.26
C LYS A 21 7.33 28.15 15.22
N LEU A 22 6.84 27.37 16.18
CA LEU A 22 5.41 27.13 16.33
C LEU A 22 4.81 28.28 17.13
N THR A 23 3.96 29.09 16.49
CA THR A 23 3.24 30.17 17.16
C THR A 23 1.83 29.71 17.51
N LEU A 24 1.49 29.75 18.80
CA LEU A 24 0.13 29.55 19.31
C LEU A 24 -0.50 30.93 19.48
N LEU A 25 -1.28 31.35 18.48
CA LEU A 25 -1.88 32.69 18.42
C LEU A 25 -2.91 32.93 19.54
N ASP A 26 -3.67 31.89 19.89
CA ASP A 26 -4.66 31.88 20.98
C ASP A 26 -4.03 32.13 22.36
N GLN A 27 -2.80 31.64 22.56
CA GLN A 27 -2.05 31.75 23.81
C GLN A 27 -0.97 32.84 23.77
N ASN A 28 -0.86 33.57 22.65
CA ASN A 28 0.20 34.53 22.37
C ASN A 28 1.61 33.99 22.72
N ARG A 29 1.85 32.71 22.40
CA ARG A 29 3.05 31.97 22.81
C ARG A 29 3.82 31.49 21.59
N VAL A 30 5.14 31.66 21.63
CA VAL A 30 6.06 31.11 20.62
C VAL A 30 6.82 29.94 21.22
N ILE A 31 6.75 28.78 20.58
CA ILE A 31 7.46 27.57 20.96
C ILE A 31 8.63 27.39 19.99
N ALA A 32 9.85 27.40 20.54
CA ALA A 32 11.06 27.08 19.80
C ALA A 32 11.21 25.55 19.70
N PRO A 33 11.44 24.99 18.50
CA PRO A 33 11.70 23.55 18.37
C PRO A 33 13.01 23.18 19.06
N ASN A 34 13.05 21.98 19.63
CA ASN A 34 14.27 21.42 20.19
C ASN A 34 15.34 21.24 19.07
N PRO A 35 16.66 21.40 19.34
CA PRO A 35 17.71 21.19 18.34
C PRO A 35 17.66 19.82 17.61
N TYR A 36 17.14 18.79 18.28
CA TYR A 36 16.98 17.43 17.74
C TYR A 36 15.58 17.15 17.17
N PHE A 37 14.71 18.16 17.10
CA PHE A 37 13.37 17.99 16.54
C PHE A 37 13.44 17.57 15.06
N ARG A 38 12.67 16.54 14.71
CA ARG A 38 12.53 16.05 13.33
C ARG A 38 11.05 15.81 13.04
N LEU A 39 10.63 16.13 11.83
CA LEU A 39 9.30 15.84 11.33
C LEU A 39 9.41 14.88 10.15
N PHE A 40 8.65 13.80 10.20
CA PHE A 40 8.53 12.83 9.12
C PHE A 40 7.08 12.84 8.63
N SER A 41 6.90 12.70 7.32
CA SER A 41 5.58 12.49 6.75
C SER A 41 5.63 11.53 5.59
N THR A 42 4.49 10.90 5.32
CA THR A 42 4.28 10.02 4.18
C THR A 42 3.20 10.62 3.28
N THR A 43 3.28 10.35 1.99
CA THR A 43 2.28 10.70 0.98
C THR A 43 2.27 9.60 -0.06
N ASN A 44 1.07 9.21 -0.50
CA ASN A 44 0.92 8.17 -1.53
C ASN A 44 0.88 8.79 -2.93
N THR A 45 0.35 10.01 -3.05
CA THR A 45 0.17 10.69 -4.34
C THR A 45 1.28 11.69 -4.66
N VAL A 46 2.26 11.85 -3.76
CA VAL A 46 3.32 12.86 -3.87
C VAL A 46 2.74 14.28 -4.06
N GLY A 47 1.54 14.51 -3.52
CA GLY A 47 0.85 15.80 -3.64
C GLY A 47 0.18 16.08 -4.99
N LEU A 48 0.22 15.16 -5.94
CA LEU A 48 -0.50 15.29 -7.22
C LEU A 48 -2.01 15.11 -7.07
N GLY A 49 -2.45 14.71 -5.88
CA GLY A 49 -3.82 14.27 -5.64
C GLY A 49 -4.08 12.91 -6.26
N ASP A 50 -5.31 12.46 -6.16
CA ASP A 50 -5.69 11.14 -6.64
C ASP A 50 -6.69 11.25 -7.80
N THR A 51 -6.18 11.07 -9.01
CA THR A 51 -7.00 11.02 -10.24
C THR A 51 -7.68 9.67 -10.44
N THR A 52 -7.25 8.64 -9.70
CA THR A 52 -7.72 7.25 -9.84
C THR A 52 -8.85 6.90 -8.87
N GLY A 53 -8.99 7.65 -7.78
CA GLY A 53 -9.94 7.37 -6.69
C GLY A 53 -9.42 6.38 -5.64
N LEU A 54 -8.22 5.82 -5.81
CA LEU A 54 -7.63 4.83 -4.90
C LEU A 54 -7.28 5.37 -3.51
N TYR A 55 -6.96 6.64 -3.42
CA TYR A 55 -6.53 7.35 -2.21
C TYR A 55 -7.54 8.45 -1.85
N HIS A 56 -8.76 8.02 -1.55
CA HIS A 56 -9.80 8.90 -1.06
C HIS A 56 -9.33 9.74 0.14
N GLY A 57 -9.65 11.04 0.07
CA GLY A 57 -9.29 12.00 1.11
C GLY A 57 -7.90 12.62 0.94
N THR A 58 -7.10 12.17 -0.05
CA THR A 58 -5.89 12.91 -0.42
C THR A 58 -6.23 14.21 -1.13
N GLN A 59 -5.50 15.26 -0.79
CA GLN A 59 -5.62 16.60 -1.34
C GLN A 59 -4.41 16.87 -2.24
N GLN A 60 -4.62 17.67 -3.28
CA GLN A 60 -3.50 18.24 -4.02
C GLN A 60 -2.71 19.17 -3.11
N LEU A 61 -1.39 19.02 -3.15
CA LEU A 61 -0.46 19.87 -2.43
C LEU A 61 0.12 20.88 -3.41
N ASN A 62 0.29 22.12 -2.97
CA ASN A 62 0.97 23.10 -3.81
C ASN A 62 2.48 22.83 -3.84
N GLN A 63 3.15 23.26 -4.91
CA GLN A 63 4.59 23.04 -5.09
C GLN A 63 5.42 23.60 -3.92
N GLY A 64 5.05 24.77 -3.39
CA GLY A 64 5.72 25.38 -2.25
C GLY A 64 5.57 24.61 -0.93
N GLN A 65 4.61 23.69 -0.80
CA GLN A 65 4.53 22.75 0.32
C GLN A 65 5.51 21.59 0.15
N MET A 66 5.74 21.14 -1.08
CA MET A 66 6.73 20.10 -1.38
C MET A 66 8.15 20.62 -1.19
N ASP A 67 8.44 21.86 -1.61
CA ASP A 67 9.77 22.48 -1.48
C ASP A 67 10.21 22.70 -0.02
N ARG A 68 9.28 22.60 0.94
CA ARG A 68 9.56 22.69 2.39
C ARG A 68 10.09 21.38 3.00
N TRP A 69 10.08 20.30 2.23
CA TRP A 69 10.65 19.02 2.65
C TRP A 69 12.08 18.91 2.15
N ASN A 70 13.04 19.03 3.07
CA ASN A 70 14.47 19.03 2.73
C ASN A 70 14.97 17.67 2.23
N ILE A 71 14.25 16.59 2.54
CA ILE A 71 14.56 15.23 2.10
C ILE A 71 13.25 14.60 1.64
N VAL A 72 13.22 14.16 0.38
CA VAL A 72 12.13 13.39 -0.20
C VAL A 72 12.71 12.06 -0.68
N THR A 73 12.14 10.97 -0.21
CA THR A 73 12.51 9.62 -0.64
C THR A 73 11.27 8.90 -1.15
N THR A 74 11.44 8.14 -2.22
CA THR A 74 10.37 7.30 -2.77
C THR A 74 10.48 5.91 -2.17
N LEU A 75 9.37 5.38 -1.67
CA LEU A 75 9.25 3.99 -1.27
C LEU A 75 8.43 3.25 -2.32
N ASN A 76 9.13 2.58 -3.23
CA ASN A 76 8.51 1.68 -4.20
C ASN A 76 8.37 0.27 -3.60
N TYR A 77 7.74 -0.64 -4.36
CA TYR A 77 7.77 -2.06 -4.03
C TYR A 77 9.21 -2.56 -3.91
N LEU A 78 9.40 -3.49 -3.00
CA LEU A 78 10.70 -4.07 -2.74
C LEU A 78 11.10 -5.01 -3.88
N GLU A 79 12.40 -5.22 -4.02
CA GLU A 79 12.90 -6.34 -4.84
C GLU A 79 12.32 -7.65 -4.30
N HIS A 80 12.05 -8.58 -5.22
CA HIS A 80 11.37 -9.85 -4.93
C HIS A 80 11.96 -10.57 -3.72
N ASP A 81 13.27 -10.83 -3.74
CA ASP A 81 13.98 -11.55 -2.68
C ASP A 81 13.91 -10.82 -1.33
N ALA A 82 13.94 -9.49 -1.34
CA ALA A 82 13.84 -8.69 -0.13
C ALA A 82 12.43 -8.77 0.49
N GLU A 83 11.39 -8.82 -0.33
CA GLU A 83 10.02 -9.02 0.16
C GLU A 83 9.81 -10.44 0.70
N VAL A 84 10.33 -11.47 0.03
CA VAL A 84 10.28 -12.86 0.50
C VAL A 84 10.89 -12.97 1.90
N GLU A 85 12.06 -12.39 2.12
CA GLU A 85 12.71 -12.39 3.44
C GLU A 85 11.90 -11.65 4.52
N ILE A 86 11.27 -10.53 4.16
CA ILE A 86 10.37 -9.82 5.08
C ILE A 86 9.16 -10.68 5.43
N VAL A 87 8.50 -11.28 4.44
CA VAL A 87 7.32 -12.13 4.67
C VAL A 87 7.69 -13.32 5.53
N LYS A 88 8.80 -14.01 5.21
CA LYS A 88 9.34 -15.13 5.98
C LYS A 88 9.64 -14.77 7.43
N SER A 89 10.14 -13.56 7.69
CA SER A 89 10.40 -13.09 9.06
C SER A 89 9.13 -12.86 9.90
N LYS A 90 7.96 -12.75 9.25
CA LYS A 90 6.67 -12.45 9.90
C LYS A 90 5.73 -13.65 9.93
N ALA A 91 5.62 -14.38 8.83
CA ALA A 91 4.78 -15.55 8.71
C ALA A 91 5.61 -16.82 8.90
N THR A 92 5.40 -17.51 10.01
CA THR A 92 6.07 -18.79 10.31
C THR A 92 5.26 -19.97 9.78
N GLY A 93 5.93 -21.01 9.27
CA GLY A 93 5.29 -22.27 8.92
C GLY A 93 4.87 -22.41 7.45
N VAL A 94 5.27 -21.46 6.59
CA VAL A 94 5.15 -21.56 5.13
C VAL A 94 6.53 -21.83 4.55
N ASP A 95 6.63 -22.73 3.56
CA ASP A 95 7.90 -23.06 2.92
C ASP A 95 8.35 -21.93 1.96
N ASP A 96 9.67 -21.86 1.73
CA ASP A 96 10.30 -20.80 0.95
C ASP A 96 9.82 -20.75 -0.50
N ASP A 97 9.50 -21.89 -1.13
CA ASP A 97 9.01 -21.94 -2.51
C ASP A 97 7.59 -21.37 -2.61
N THR A 98 6.72 -21.72 -1.67
CA THR A 98 5.38 -21.13 -1.56
C THR A 98 5.45 -19.62 -1.33
N LEU A 99 6.33 -19.15 -0.43
CA LEU A 99 6.51 -17.71 -0.19
C LEU A 99 6.98 -16.95 -1.44
N ALA A 100 7.95 -17.50 -2.18
CA ALA A 100 8.41 -16.93 -3.44
C ALA A 100 7.28 -16.84 -4.47
N LYS A 101 6.44 -17.88 -4.60
CA LYS A 101 5.26 -17.85 -5.47
C LYS A 101 4.22 -16.83 -5.01
N MET A 102 4.02 -16.65 -3.71
CA MET A 102 3.10 -15.65 -3.17
C MET A 102 3.55 -14.22 -3.52
N VAL A 103 4.84 -13.92 -3.39
CA VAL A 103 5.41 -12.63 -3.79
C VAL A 103 5.36 -12.47 -5.32
N THR A 104 5.62 -13.54 -6.08
CA THR A 104 5.49 -13.51 -7.56
C THR A 104 4.08 -13.14 -7.99
N LEU A 105 3.05 -13.70 -7.33
CA LEU A 105 1.66 -13.34 -7.59
C LEU A 105 1.40 -11.87 -7.26
N ALA A 106 1.93 -11.38 -6.13
CA ALA A 106 1.82 -9.96 -5.77
C ALA A 106 2.45 -9.06 -6.84
N ASP A 107 3.62 -9.42 -7.38
CA ASP A 107 4.27 -8.69 -8.46
C ASP A 107 3.45 -8.66 -9.76
N LEU A 108 2.81 -9.78 -10.12
CA LEU A 108 1.87 -9.81 -11.25
C LEU A 108 0.68 -8.86 -11.04
N THR A 109 0.08 -8.85 -9.86
CA THR A 109 -1.05 -7.94 -9.56
C THR A 109 -0.61 -6.47 -9.53
N ARG A 110 0.62 -6.16 -9.08
CA ARG A 110 1.18 -4.80 -9.10
C ARG A 110 1.43 -4.32 -10.52
N ASN A 111 1.95 -5.18 -11.38
CA ASN A 111 2.14 -4.85 -12.79
C ASN A 111 0.80 -4.60 -13.50
N ALA A 112 -0.20 -5.44 -13.23
CA ALA A 112 -1.55 -5.24 -13.78
C ALA A 112 -2.26 -3.99 -13.23
N PHE A 113 -1.99 -3.63 -11.98
CA PHE A 113 -2.45 -2.36 -11.42
C PHE A 113 -1.78 -1.16 -12.12
N MET A 114 -0.47 -1.24 -12.38
CA MET A 114 0.27 -0.18 -13.08
C MET A 114 -0.13 -0.01 -14.55
N SER A 115 -0.57 -1.08 -15.23
CA SER A 115 -1.12 -1.02 -16.59
C SER A 115 -2.58 -0.57 -16.63
N GLY A 116 -3.28 -0.54 -15.50
CA GLY A 116 -4.69 -0.19 -15.40
C GLY A 116 -5.66 -1.35 -15.63
N ASP A 117 -5.17 -2.59 -15.66
CA ASP A 117 -5.98 -3.80 -15.80
C ASP A 117 -6.62 -4.25 -14.48
N LEU A 118 -6.03 -3.84 -13.34
CA LEU A 118 -6.59 -4.04 -12.00
C LEU A 118 -6.76 -2.70 -11.29
N SER A 119 -7.84 -2.59 -10.53
CA SER A 119 -8.09 -1.47 -9.62
C SER A 119 -7.58 -1.71 -8.20
N THR A 120 -7.23 -2.96 -7.86
CA THR A 120 -6.79 -3.36 -6.51
C THR A 120 -5.39 -3.93 -6.53
N VAL A 121 -4.52 -3.49 -5.60
CA VAL A 121 -3.10 -3.87 -5.56
C VAL A 121 -2.71 -4.64 -4.28
N MET A 122 -1.81 -5.61 -4.42
CA MET A 122 -1.23 -6.33 -3.29
C MET A 122 -0.03 -5.58 -2.69
N SER A 123 -0.16 -5.16 -1.43
CA SER A 123 0.96 -4.65 -0.63
C SER A 123 1.72 -5.80 0.05
N PRO A 124 2.97 -5.59 0.54
CA PRO A 124 3.67 -6.59 1.35
C PRO A 124 2.86 -7.04 2.59
N ARG A 125 2.04 -6.15 3.17
CA ARG A 125 1.12 -6.49 4.25
C ARG A 125 0.08 -7.53 3.80
N THR A 126 -0.44 -7.39 2.58
CA THR A 126 -1.39 -8.34 2.01
C THR A 126 -0.77 -9.72 1.88
N VAL A 127 0.49 -9.81 1.45
CA VAL A 127 1.24 -11.08 1.33
C VAL A 127 1.46 -11.72 2.70
N ILE A 128 1.87 -10.92 3.71
CA ILE A 128 2.03 -11.39 5.10
C ILE A 128 0.70 -11.96 5.63
N THR A 129 -0.39 -11.21 5.51
CA THR A 129 -1.71 -11.66 5.97
C THR A 129 -2.17 -12.92 5.23
N TRP A 130 -1.83 -13.06 3.94
CA TRP A 130 -2.16 -14.27 3.20
C TRP A 130 -1.39 -15.48 3.73
N ALA A 131 -0.09 -15.34 4.01
CA ALA A 131 0.72 -16.41 4.60
C ALA A 131 0.21 -16.80 6.00
N GLU A 132 -0.14 -15.83 6.83
CA GLU A 132 -0.74 -16.06 8.16
C GLU A 132 -2.09 -16.79 8.05
N ASN A 133 -2.95 -16.37 7.11
CA ASN A 133 -4.24 -17.02 6.86
C ASN A 133 -4.06 -18.44 6.33
N PHE A 134 -3.05 -18.69 5.50
CA PHE A 134 -2.74 -20.05 5.03
C PHE A 134 -2.34 -20.96 6.20
N ALA A 135 -1.52 -20.47 7.13
CA ALA A 135 -1.16 -21.22 8.33
C ALA A 135 -2.38 -21.55 9.23
N ILE A 136 -3.43 -20.71 9.21
CA ILE A 136 -4.67 -20.94 9.97
C ILE A 136 -5.61 -21.90 9.25
N PHE A 137 -5.87 -21.68 7.96
CA PHE A 137 -6.88 -22.45 7.21
C PHE A 137 -6.35 -23.77 6.67
N GLY A 138 -5.04 -23.89 6.44
CA GLY A 138 -4.42 -25.06 5.79
C GLY A 138 -4.74 -25.18 4.29
N ASP A 139 -5.44 -24.21 3.71
CA ASP A 139 -5.79 -24.15 2.29
C ASP A 139 -5.34 -22.81 1.70
N LEU A 140 -4.37 -22.88 0.77
CA LEU A 140 -3.72 -21.71 0.20
C LEU A 140 -4.67 -20.88 -0.68
N GLY A 141 -5.53 -21.53 -1.46
CA GLY A 141 -6.48 -20.88 -2.36
C GLY A 141 -7.62 -20.22 -1.59
N HIS A 142 -8.13 -20.88 -0.54
CA HIS A 142 -9.09 -20.30 0.38
C HIS A 142 -8.51 -19.08 1.11
N ALA A 143 -7.29 -19.21 1.63
CA ALA A 143 -6.59 -18.11 2.28
C ALA A 143 -6.38 -16.91 1.32
N PHE A 144 -6.05 -17.17 0.06
CA PHE A 144 -5.90 -16.13 -0.96
C PHE A 144 -7.22 -15.40 -1.21
N ARG A 145 -8.31 -16.16 -1.36
CA ARG A 145 -9.64 -15.60 -1.59
C ARG A 145 -10.08 -14.66 -0.48
N MET A 146 -9.92 -15.11 0.77
CA MET A 146 -10.29 -14.34 1.95
C MET A 146 -9.39 -13.12 2.17
N THR A 147 -8.14 -13.18 1.72
CA THR A 147 -7.17 -12.09 1.91
C THR A 147 -7.24 -11.03 0.82
N PHE A 148 -7.40 -11.42 -0.43
CA PHE A 148 -7.26 -10.53 -1.58
C PHE A 148 -8.39 -10.63 -2.59
N LEU A 149 -8.70 -11.82 -3.14
CA LEU A 149 -9.62 -11.95 -4.28
C LEU A 149 -11.01 -11.33 -4.01
N ASN A 150 -11.54 -11.49 -2.79
CA ASN A 150 -12.85 -10.94 -2.43
C ASN A 150 -12.89 -9.39 -2.39
N LYS A 151 -11.73 -8.74 -2.36
CA LYS A 151 -11.61 -7.27 -2.41
C LYS A 151 -11.55 -6.74 -3.84
N CYS A 152 -11.23 -7.59 -4.82
CA CYS A 152 -11.19 -7.23 -6.23
C CYS A 152 -12.61 -7.04 -6.79
N ASP A 153 -12.71 -6.16 -7.79
CA ASP A 153 -13.93 -6.03 -8.60
C ASP A 153 -14.30 -7.37 -9.23
N GLU A 154 -15.60 -7.68 -9.31
CA GLU A 154 -16.07 -8.95 -9.83
C GLU A 154 -15.63 -9.21 -11.27
N LEU A 155 -15.51 -8.15 -12.08
CA LEU A 155 -15.04 -8.23 -13.47
C LEU A 155 -13.53 -8.52 -13.56
N GLU A 156 -12.77 -8.19 -12.52
CA GLU A 156 -11.31 -8.40 -12.45
C GLU A 156 -10.94 -9.78 -11.85
N ARG A 157 -11.84 -10.41 -11.09
CA ARG A 157 -11.57 -11.71 -10.44
C ARG A 157 -11.10 -12.82 -11.40
N PRO A 158 -11.63 -12.96 -12.63
CA PRO A 158 -11.11 -13.96 -13.57
C PRO A 158 -9.63 -13.75 -13.91
N LEU A 159 -9.21 -12.50 -14.11
CA LEU A 159 -7.81 -12.15 -14.39
C LEU A 159 -6.91 -12.50 -13.19
N VAL A 160 -7.34 -12.17 -11.97
CA VAL A 160 -6.60 -12.51 -10.74
C VAL A 160 -6.53 -14.04 -10.55
N ALA A 161 -7.60 -14.77 -10.89
CA ALA A 161 -7.61 -16.22 -10.83
C ALA A 161 -6.65 -16.86 -11.86
N GLU A 162 -6.53 -16.29 -13.06
CA GLU A 162 -5.53 -16.72 -14.06
C GLU A 162 -4.10 -16.49 -13.54
N MET A 163 -3.82 -15.33 -12.93
CA MET A 163 -2.52 -15.06 -12.32
C MET A 163 -2.20 -16.07 -11.21
N TYR A 164 -3.18 -16.40 -10.37
CA TYR A 164 -3.03 -17.43 -9.34
C TYR A 164 -2.72 -18.80 -9.96
N GLN A 165 -3.46 -19.20 -10.99
CA GLN A 165 -3.26 -20.46 -11.70
C GLN A 165 -1.88 -20.52 -12.36
N ARG A 166 -1.38 -19.41 -12.90
CA ARG A 166 -0.02 -19.31 -13.46
C ARG A 166 1.08 -19.51 -12.42
N CYS A 167 0.89 -19.03 -11.20
CA CYS A 167 1.87 -19.16 -10.11
C CYS A 167 1.83 -20.53 -9.41
N PHE A 168 0.64 -21.08 -9.20
CA PHE A 168 0.44 -22.27 -8.36
C PHE A 168 0.00 -23.52 -9.12
N GLY A 169 -0.40 -23.40 -10.38
CA GLY A 169 -0.90 -24.52 -11.19
C GLY A 169 -2.26 -25.07 -10.70
N VAL A 170 -3.00 -24.28 -9.92
CA VAL A 170 -4.28 -24.68 -9.32
C VAL A 170 -5.36 -23.66 -9.68
N ASP A 171 -6.50 -24.16 -10.15
CA ASP A 171 -7.66 -23.33 -10.44
C ASP A 171 -8.37 -22.90 -9.14
N LEU A 172 -8.69 -21.61 -9.05
CA LEU A 172 -9.63 -21.12 -8.05
C LEU A 172 -11.07 -21.34 -8.53
N PRO A 173 -12.06 -21.49 -7.63
CA PRO A 173 -13.47 -21.61 -8.01
C PRO A 173 -13.97 -20.46 -8.91
N GLU A 174 -13.36 -19.28 -8.81
CA GLU A 174 -13.65 -18.09 -9.60
C GLU A 174 -13.00 -18.05 -11.00
N SER A 175 -12.14 -19.01 -11.33
CA SER A 175 -11.56 -19.12 -12.68
C SER A 175 -12.65 -19.52 -13.67
N ALA A 176 -13.21 -18.52 -14.37
CA ALA A 176 -14.01 -18.54 -15.61
C ALA A 176 -15.06 -19.66 -15.90
N LEU A 177 -15.37 -20.59 -14.99
CA LEU A 177 -16.16 -21.80 -15.28
C LEU A 177 -17.13 -22.25 -14.17
N MET A 178 -17.44 -21.40 -13.19
CA MET A 178 -18.51 -21.66 -12.21
C MET A 178 -19.68 -20.66 -12.32
N VAL A 179 -19.93 -20.09 -13.50
CA VAL A 179 -21.26 -19.52 -13.80
C VAL A 179 -22.21 -20.68 -14.05
N ARG A 180 -22.64 -21.36 -12.98
CA ARG A 180 -23.84 -22.18 -13.03
C ARG A 180 -25.01 -21.22 -13.13
N VAL A 181 -25.49 -21.07 -14.37
CA VAL A 181 -26.83 -20.57 -14.68
C VAL A 181 -27.82 -21.32 -13.76
N ALA A 182 -28.50 -20.56 -12.91
CA ALA A 182 -29.74 -20.96 -12.26
C ALA A 182 -30.84 -20.05 -12.77
#